data_AF-A0A238WRQ0-F1
#
_entry.id   AF-A0A238WRQ0-F1
#
_cell.length_a   1.000
_cell.length_b   1.000
_cell.length_c   1.000
_cell.angle_alpha   90.00
_cell.angle_beta   90.00
_cell.angle_gamma   90.00
#
_symmetry.space_group_name_H-M   'P 1'
#
loop_
_entity.id
_entity.type
_entity.pdbx_description
1 polymer ?
#
loop_
_entity_poly.entity_id
_entity_poly.type
_entity_poly.pdbx_seq_one_letter_code
_entity_poly.pdbx_strand_id
1 'polypeptide(L)'
;MTAARTAPSPEDSRSAVPGGELSVRRRGTSGIRRVAVLILLTVAVVVGSSMPSWASFADTAAVSTTVATATVAPPTGVTARVTKCTGRFVNLTLDWTASTAARVSGYQVRVYLGEAYQDQPSAGAATTTWQGSLDRYYVDTYTVTFTVRTLTEYGWTAESPRTAQVVC
;
A
#
# COMPACT_ATOMS: atom_id res chain seq x y z
N MET A 1 -4.00 -43.61 -5.92
CA MET A 1 -3.01 -43.72 -4.84
C MET A 1 -3.61 -43.02 -3.64
N THR A 2 -4.53 -43.61 -2.88
CA THR A 2 -4.45 -44.80 -2.00
C THR A 2 -3.66 -44.53 -0.72
N ALA A 3 -4.41 -44.38 0.39
CA ALA A 3 -4.14 -44.71 1.80
C ALA A 3 -4.67 -43.57 2.72
N ALA A 4 -5.79 -43.65 3.44
CA ALA A 4 -6.29 -44.59 4.47
C ALA A 4 -5.77 -44.33 5.90
N ARG A 5 -6.74 -44.07 6.81
CA ARG A 5 -6.83 -44.44 8.25
C ARG A 5 -5.76 -43.86 9.21
N THR A 6 -6.10 -43.25 10.35
CA THR A 6 -6.55 -43.96 11.58
C THR A 6 -6.92 -42.96 12.69
N ALA A 7 -8.10 -43.14 13.29
CA ALA A 7 -8.41 -42.91 14.72
C ALA A 7 -8.88 -44.29 15.27
N PRO A 8 -8.98 -44.61 16.58
CA PRO A 8 -9.07 -43.77 17.79
C PRO A 8 -8.24 -44.32 19.00
N SER A 9 -8.32 -43.72 20.21
CA SER A 9 -8.67 -44.45 21.45
C SER A 9 -8.72 -43.55 22.71
N PRO A 10 -9.54 -43.89 23.72
CA PRO A 10 -9.78 -43.11 24.95
C PRO A 10 -8.96 -43.64 26.14
N GLU A 11 -8.57 -42.75 27.06
CA GLU A 11 -8.09 -43.15 28.39
C GLU A 11 -9.14 -42.84 29.45
N ASP A 12 -9.89 -43.88 29.75
CA ASP A 12 -10.65 -44.09 30.98
C ASP A 12 -9.65 -44.48 32.08
N SER A 13 -9.67 -43.79 33.21
CA SER A 13 -8.95 -44.21 34.42
C SER A 13 -9.77 -43.83 35.65
N ARG A 14 -10.81 -44.64 35.88
CA ARG A 14 -11.41 -44.83 37.20
C ARG A 14 -10.35 -45.33 38.17
N SER A 15 -10.19 -44.62 39.29
CA SER A 15 -9.64 -45.20 40.51
C SER A 15 -10.65 -44.98 41.64
N ALA A 16 -11.29 -46.06 42.04
CA ALA A 16 -12.14 -46.16 43.21
C ALA A 16 -11.49 -47.16 44.16
N VAL A 17 -11.22 -46.77 45.41
CA VAL A 17 -10.99 -47.68 46.55
C VAL A 17 -11.57 -47.03 47.82
N PRO A 18 -12.15 -47.83 48.74
CA PRO A 18 -13.32 -47.44 49.51
C PRO A 18 -13.06 -47.25 51.02
N GLY A 19 -14.07 -46.65 51.67
CA GLY A 19 -14.65 -47.17 52.91
C GLY A 19 -13.90 -46.93 54.22
N GLY A 20 -14.47 -46.08 55.07
CA GLY A 20 -14.09 -45.99 56.48
C GLY A 20 -14.67 -44.77 57.17
N GLU A 21 -15.96 -44.82 57.52
CA GLU A 21 -16.55 -43.93 58.52
C GLU A 21 -15.76 -44.04 59.83
N LEU A 22 -15.30 -42.90 60.35
CA LEU A 22 -15.22 -42.69 61.80
C LEU A 22 -15.53 -41.22 62.09
N SER A 23 -16.68 -41.06 62.74
CA SER A 23 -17.25 -39.84 63.25
C SER A 23 -16.34 -39.17 64.28
N VAL A 24 -15.74 -38.04 63.92
CA VAL A 24 -15.21 -37.09 64.90
C VAL A 24 -16.14 -35.89 64.97
N ARG A 25 -17.08 -36.00 65.91
CA ARG A 25 -17.93 -34.91 66.38
C ARG A 25 -17.07 -33.92 67.18
N ARG A 26 -16.39 -32.98 66.53
CA ARG A 26 -15.90 -31.76 67.19
C ARG A 26 -16.87 -30.61 66.93
N ARG A 27 -17.79 -30.47 67.88
CA ARG A 27 -18.55 -29.25 68.14
C ARG A 27 -17.54 -28.19 68.61
N GLY A 28 -17.37 -27.10 67.87
CA GLY A 28 -16.58 -25.95 68.32
C GLY A 28 -15.95 -25.12 67.19
N THR A 29 -16.56 -23.97 66.90
CA THR A 29 -15.91 -22.75 66.38
C THR A 29 -15.19 -22.76 65.01
N SER A 30 -15.67 -23.48 63.98
CA SER A 30 -15.06 -23.40 62.63
C SER A 30 -15.97 -22.94 61.48
N GLY A 31 -17.30 -23.07 61.59
CA GLY A 31 -18.22 -22.65 60.51
C GLY A 31 -18.20 -21.14 60.28
N ILE A 32 -18.39 -20.36 61.34
CA ILE A 32 -18.38 -18.89 61.28
C ILE A 32 -17.01 -18.35 60.87
N ARG A 33 -15.91 -18.92 61.38
CA ARG A 33 -14.55 -18.50 61.00
C ARG A 33 -14.28 -18.77 59.51
N ARG A 34 -14.69 -19.93 59.00
CA ARG A 34 -14.54 -20.27 57.56
C ARG A 34 -15.40 -19.39 56.68
N VAL A 35 -16.65 -19.12 57.07
CA VAL A 35 -17.54 -18.20 56.34
C VAL A 35 -16.98 -16.77 56.35
N ALA A 36 -16.50 -16.29 57.49
CA ALA A 36 -15.88 -14.96 57.59
C ALA A 36 -14.63 -14.84 56.70
N VAL A 37 -13.78 -15.87 56.66
CA VAL A 37 -12.61 -15.91 55.79
C VAL A 37 -13.01 -15.93 54.31
N LEU A 38 -14.03 -16.70 53.93
CA LEU A 38 -14.51 -16.74 52.54
C LEU A 38 -15.12 -15.41 52.10
N ILE A 39 -15.85 -14.73 52.98
CA ILE A 39 -16.41 -13.39 52.71
C ILE A 39 -15.28 -12.37 52.56
N LEU A 40 -14.31 -12.35 53.48
CA LEU A 40 -13.16 -11.43 53.37
C LEU A 40 -12.34 -11.69 52.11
N LEU A 41 -12.11 -12.95 51.75
CA LEU A 41 -11.37 -13.32 50.55
C LEU A 41 -12.12 -12.92 49.28
N THR A 42 -13.43 -13.16 49.21
CA THR A 42 -14.25 -12.77 48.04
C THR A 42 -14.30 -11.25 47.89
N VAL A 43 -14.47 -10.50 48.99
CA VAL A 43 -14.40 -9.03 48.95
C VAL A 43 -13.02 -8.57 48.48
N ALA A 44 -11.93 -9.16 48.98
CA ALA A 44 -10.57 -8.81 48.57
C ALA A 44 -10.32 -9.11 47.08
N VAL A 45 -10.84 -10.22 46.55
CA VAL A 45 -10.70 -10.58 45.13
C VAL A 45 -11.53 -9.66 44.24
N VAL A 46 -12.77 -9.33 44.62
CA VAL A 46 -13.62 -8.41 43.84
C VAL A 46 -12.99 -7.02 43.79
N VAL A 47 -12.53 -6.50 44.93
CA VAL A 47 -11.83 -5.20 44.97
C VAL A 47 -10.50 -5.27 44.22
N GLY A 48 -9.71 -6.34 44.37
CA GLY A 48 -8.44 -6.53 43.68
C GLY A 48 -8.57 -6.65 42.16
N SER A 49 -9.62 -7.29 41.66
CA SER A 49 -9.89 -7.47 40.23
C SER A 49 -10.33 -6.17 39.52
N SER A 50 -10.75 -5.16 40.28
CA SER A 50 -11.14 -3.85 39.75
C SER A 50 -9.95 -2.93 39.51
N MET A 51 -8.74 -3.31 39.93
CA MET A 51 -7.53 -2.59 39.56
C MET A 51 -7.22 -2.91 38.09
N PRO A 52 -7.35 -1.95 37.15
CA PRO A 52 -6.93 -2.17 35.78
C PRO A 52 -5.45 -2.59 35.83
N SER A 53 -5.07 -3.63 35.09
CA SER A 53 -3.65 -4.01 35.01
C SER A 53 -2.86 -2.78 34.56
N TRP A 54 -2.06 -2.21 35.45
CA TRP A 54 -1.19 -1.06 35.14
C TRP A 54 0.00 -1.53 34.30
N ALA A 55 -0.29 -2.12 33.14
CA ALA A 55 0.66 -2.27 32.06
C ALA A 55 0.58 -0.99 31.24
N SER A 56 1.12 0.11 31.79
CA SER A 56 1.30 1.33 31.01
C SER A 56 2.43 1.10 30.01
N PHE A 57 2.11 0.52 28.86
CA PHE A 57 2.99 0.57 27.70
C PHE A 57 2.96 1.99 27.12
N ALA A 58 3.61 2.93 27.81
CA ALA A 58 3.72 4.32 27.40
C ALA A 58 5.18 4.71 27.10
N ASP A 59 6.00 3.74 26.69
CA ASP A 59 7.33 4.03 26.19
C ASP A 59 7.22 4.51 24.73
N THR A 60 7.01 5.80 24.56
CA THR A 60 6.99 6.47 23.25
C THR A 60 8.26 7.28 23.11
N ALA A 61 9.21 6.77 22.32
CA ALA A 61 10.35 7.55 21.90
C ALA A 61 9.93 8.46 20.73
N ALA A 62 10.00 9.77 20.94
CA ALA A 62 9.81 10.73 19.86
C ALA A 62 11.01 10.66 18.90
N VAL A 63 10.80 10.02 17.75
CA VAL A 63 11.78 10.03 16.66
C VAL A 63 11.50 11.24 15.79
N SER A 64 12.45 12.19 15.77
CA SER A 64 12.43 13.31 14.84
C SER A 64 12.81 12.81 13.44
N THR A 65 11.84 12.33 12.67
CA THR A 65 11.99 12.03 11.24
C THR A 65 11.39 13.15 10.41
N THR A 66 12.22 13.76 9.56
CA THR A 66 11.75 14.72 8.58
C THR A 66 11.19 13.96 7.38
N VAL A 67 9.87 13.97 7.21
CA VAL A 67 9.23 13.44 6.00
C VAL A 67 9.21 14.56 4.96
N ALA A 68 10.23 14.58 4.10
CA ALA A 68 10.24 15.48 2.95
C ALA A 68 9.28 14.97 1.87
N THR A 69 8.43 15.84 1.34
CA THR A 69 7.63 15.54 0.15
C THR A 69 8.55 15.60 -1.07
N ALA A 70 8.72 14.48 -1.76
CA ALA A 70 9.43 14.47 -3.03
C ALA A 70 8.53 15.08 -4.12
N THR A 71 8.97 16.18 -4.72
CA THR A 71 8.32 16.75 -5.90
C THR A 71 8.93 16.17 -7.16
N VAL A 72 8.13 15.55 -8.03
CA VAL A 72 8.60 15.10 -9.35
C VAL A 72 8.63 16.30 -10.29
N ALA A 73 9.82 16.68 -10.76
CA ALA A 73 9.95 17.69 -11.80
C ALA A 73 9.43 17.13 -13.14
N PRO A 74 8.60 17.86 -13.90
CA PRO A 74 8.22 17.44 -15.23
C PRO A 74 9.40 17.59 -16.22
N PRO A 75 9.35 16.94 -17.39
CA PRO A 75 10.27 17.23 -18.49
C PRO A 75 10.08 18.68 -18.96
N THR A 76 11.17 19.30 -19.39
CA THR A 76 11.15 20.70 -19.85
C THR A 76 11.56 20.81 -21.32
N GLY A 77 11.37 21.98 -21.94
CA GLY A 77 11.77 22.21 -23.33
C GLY A 77 11.12 21.24 -24.33
N VAL A 78 9.88 20.82 -24.07
CA VAL A 78 9.17 19.89 -24.95
C VAL A 78 8.80 20.58 -26.25
N THR A 79 9.40 20.15 -27.36
CA THR A 79 9.19 20.72 -28.68
C THR A 79 8.81 19.63 -29.68
N ALA A 80 7.66 19.82 -30.35
CA ALA A 80 7.24 18.98 -31.46
C ALA A 80 7.61 19.67 -32.78
N ARG A 81 8.29 18.95 -33.68
CA ARG A 81 8.59 19.41 -35.03
C ARG A 81 8.10 18.41 -36.07
N VAL A 82 7.65 18.94 -37.19
CA VAL A 82 7.43 18.14 -38.40
C VAL A 82 8.77 17.89 -39.07
N THR A 83 9.05 16.62 -39.38
CA THR A 83 10.19 16.25 -40.22
C THR A 83 9.78 16.03 -41.68
N LYS A 84 8.53 15.61 -41.93
CA LYS A 84 7.99 15.44 -43.28
C LYS A 84 6.47 15.62 -43.30
N CYS A 85 5.97 16.53 -44.15
CA CYS A 85 4.54 16.79 -44.37
C CYS A 85 4.03 16.39 -45.78
N THR A 86 4.78 15.57 -46.51
CA THR A 86 4.41 15.15 -47.87
C THR A 86 3.75 13.77 -47.90
N GLY A 87 2.67 13.65 -48.68
CA GLY A 87 1.89 12.41 -48.81
C GLY A 87 0.81 12.25 -47.75
N ARG A 88 0.41 11.00 -47.51
CA ARG A 88 -0.67 10.65 -46.56
C ARG A 88 -0.25 10.75 -45.10
N PHE A 89 1.02 10.57 -44.77
CA PHE A 89 1.51 10.53 -43.40
C PHE A 89 2.42 11.72 -43.11
N VAL A 90 2.19 12.36 -41.96
CA VAL A 90 3.03 13.40 -41.40
C VAL A 90 3.97 12.76 -40.40
N ASN A 91 5.28 12.91 -40.62
CA ASN A 91 6.30 12.42 -39.70
C ASN A 91 6.69 13.53 -38.74
N LEU A 92 6.75 13.19 -37.46
CA LEU A 92 6.95 14.10 -36.36
C LEU A 92 8.14 13.64 -35.52
N THR A 93 8.84 14.59 -34.96
CA THR A 93 9.84 14.35 -33.93
C THR A 93 9.54 15.25 -32.75
N LEU A 94 9.46 14.63 -31.58
CA LEU A 94 9.27 15.28 -30.30
C LEU A 94 10.59 15.19 -29.55
N ASP A 95 11.12 16.31 -29.08
CA ASP A 95 12.30 16.34 -28.22
C ASP A 95 11.96 17.04 -26.91
N TRP A 96 12.63 16.62 -25.84
CA TRP A 96 12.48 17.21 -24.52
C TRP A 96 13.80 17.16 -23.76
N THR A 97 13.91 17.99 -22.74
CA THR A 97 14.99 17.91 -21.74
C THR A 97 14.55 16.97 -20.62
N ALA A 98 15.45 16.06 -20.23
CA ALA A 98 15.21 15.09 -19.17
C ALA A 98 14.79 15.77 -17.85
N SER A 99 13.94 15.09 -17.10
CA SER A 99 13.55 15.53 -15.76
C SER A 99 14.72 15.42 -14.78
N THR A 100 14.80 16.37 -13.85
CA THR A 100 15.77 16.36 -12.73
C THR A 100 15.28 15.57 -11.52
N ALA A 101 14.12 14.90 -11.62
CA ALA A 101 13.60 14.07 -10.54
C ALA A 101 14.54 12.88 -10.25
N ALA A 102 14.61 12.46 -8.99
CA ALA A 102 15.33 11.24 -8.65
C ALA A 102 14.59 10.00 -9.19
N ARG A 103 15.35 8.94 -9.50
CA ARG A 103 14.83 7.60 -9.89
C ARG A 103 13.81 7.64 -11.04
N VAL A 104 14.09 8.43 -12.07
CA VAL A 104 13.31 8.39 -13.32
C VAL A 104 13.49 7.01 -13.95
N SER A 105 12.38 6.31 -14.16
CA SER A 105 12.35 5.01 -14.84
C SER A 105 12.11 5.16 -16.34
N GLY A 106 11.47 6.26 -16.75
CA GLY A 106 11.20 6.52 -18.15
C GLY A 106 10.35 7.75 -18.42
N TYR A 107 9.90 7.86 -19.66
CA TYR A 107 8.99 8.91 -20.12
C TYR A 107 7.84 8.29 -20.90
N GLN A 108 6.66 8.89 -20.82
CA GLN A 108 5.51 8.53 -21.63
C GLN A 108 5.08 9.74 -22.44
N VAL A 109 4.98 9.57 -23.76
CA VAL A 109 4.47 10.61 -24.66
C VAL A 109 2.96 10.44 -24.79
N ARG A 110 2.23 11.55 -24.69
CA ARG A 110 0.79 11.59 -24.94
C ARG A 110 0.50 12.53 -26.09
N VAL A 111 -0.23 12.01 -27.07
CA VAL A 111 -0.67 12.75 -28.24
C VAL A 111 -2.11 13.20 -28.02
N TYR A 112 -2.39 14.48 -28.25
CA TYR A 112 -3.72 15.06 -28.18
C TYR A 112 -4.23 15.38 -29.59
N LEU A 113 -5.46 14.97 -29.89
CA LEU A 113 -6.22 15.27 -31.09
C LEU A 113 -7.44 16.08 -30.65
N GLY A 114 -7.28 17.40 -30.50
CA GLY A 114 -8.23 18.22 -29.76
C GLY A 114 -8.29 17.80 -28.28
N GLU A 115 -9.47 17.38 -27.81
CA GLU A 115 -9.65 16.89 -26.43
C GLU A 115 -9.42 15.38 -26.27
N ALA A 116 -9.40 14.62 -27.37
CA ALA A 116 -9.09 13.20 -27.33
C ALA A 116 -7.57 13.00 -27.18
N TYR A 117 -7.15 11.93 -26.51
CA TYR A 117 -5.73 11.63 -26.35
C TYR A 117 -5.42 10.15 -26.52
N GLN A 118 -4.17 9.87 -26.88
CA GLN A 118 -3.59 8.53 -26.98
C GLN A 118 -2.20 8.51 -26.35
N ASP A 119 -2.01 7.59 -25.41
CA ASP A 119 -0.71 7.35 -24.78
C ASP A 119 0.16 6.46 -25.66
N GLN A 120 1.41 6.85 -25.84
CA GLN A 120 2.41 6.07 -26.55
C GLN A 120 3.11 5.10 -25.59
N PRO A 121 3.81 4.08 -26.11
CA PRO A 121 4.67 3.23 -25.31
C PRO A 121 5.67 4.05 -24.51
N SER A 122 5.99 3.59 -23.30
CA SER A 122 6.99 4.24 -22.47
C SER A 122 8.39 4.09 -23.08
N ALA A 123 9.15 5.17 -23.01
CA ALA A 123 10.56 5.22 -23.36
C ALA A 123 11.42 5.13 -22.10
N GLY A 124 12.66 4.65 -22.25
CA GLY A 124 13.61 4.55 -21.14
C GLY A 124 14.04 5.90 -20.58
N ALA A 125 14.60 5.91 -19.37
CA ALA A 125 15.01 7.14 -18.68
C ALA A 125 16.10 7.97 -19.40
N ALA A 126 16.89 7.35 -20.27
CA ALA A 126 17.90 8.04 -21.08
C ALA A 126 17.34 8.63 -22.40
N THR A 127 16.10 8.29 -22.75
CA THR A 127 15.49 8.74 -24.00
C THR A 127 14.91 10.15 -23.84
N THR A 128 15.30 11.05 -24.72
CA THR A 128 14.87 12.45 -24.76
C THR A 128 14.24 12.86 -26.10
N THR A 129 14.01 11.87 -26.96
CA THR A 129 13.44 12.06 -28.29
C THR A 129 12.45 10.94 -28.61
N TRP A 130 11.38 11.29 -29.31
CA TRP A 130 10.36 10.37 -29.79
C TRP A 130 10.02 10.70 -31.23
N GLN A 131 9.76 9.67 -32.03
CA GLN A 131 9.37 9.81 -33.43
C GLN A 131 8.09 9.03 -33.66
N GLY A 132 7.22 9.59 -34.48
CA GLY A 132 5.98 8.95 -34.88
C GLY A 132 5.40 9.55 -36.14
N SER A 133 4.36 8.91 -36.64
CA SER A 133 3.64 9.33 -37.83
C SER A 133 2.14 9.41 -37.56
N LEU A 134 1.50 10.47 -38.05
CA LEU A 134 0.05 10.63 -38.02
C LEU A 134 -0.48 10.68 -39.46
N ASP A 135 -1.72 10.25 -39.65
CA ASP A 135 -2.39 10.52 -40.93
C ASP A 135 -2.61 12.03 -41.06
N ARG A 136 -2.30 12.57 -42.24
CA ARG A 136 -2.41 14.00 -42.54
C ARG A 136 -3.82 14.52 -42.28
N TYR A 137 -4.84 13.69 -42.50
CA TYR A 137 -6.22 14.05 -42.18
C TYR A 137 -6.38 14.56 -40.74
N TYR A 138 -5.69 13.94 -39.77
CA TYR A 138 -5.79 14.35 -38.37
C TYR A 138 -5.08 15.68 -38.09
N VAL A 139 -3.97 15.95 -38.76
CA VAL A 139 -3.20 17.21 -38.61
C VAL A 139 -3.97 18.38 -39.22
N ASP A 140 -4.61 18.16 -40.37
CA ASP A 140 -5.37 19.19 -41.08
C ASP A 140 -6.74 19.46 -40.42
N THR A 141 -7.35 18.46 -39.76
CA THR A 141 -8.69 18.55 -39.18
C THR A 141 -8.70 18.91 -37.68
N TYR A 142 -7.67 18.52 -36.92
CA TYR A 142 -7.64 18.67 -35.46
C TYR A 142 -6.40 19.44 -34.99
N THR A 143 -6.52 20.08 -33.83
CA THR A 143 -5.38 20.65 -33.12
C THR A 143 -4.55 19.53 -32.50
N VAL A 144 -3.43 19.18 -33.16
CA VAL A 144 -2.51 18.15 -32.68
C VAL A 144 -1.46 18.77 -31.75
N THR A 145 -1.44 18.33 -30.50
CA THR A 145 -0.45 18.76 -29.48
C THR A 145 0.09 17.57 -28.71
N PHE A 146 1.21 17.75 -28.01
CA PHE A 146 1.91 16.68 -27.30
C PHE A 146 2.22 17.09 -25.86
N THR A 147 2.34 16.10 -24.99
CA THR A 147 2.93 16.24 -23.65
C THR A 147 3.87 15.07 -23.39
N VAL A 148 4.79 15.27 -22.46
CA VAL A 148 5.68 14.21 -21.98
C VAL A 148 5.50 14.09 -20.47
N ARG A 149 5.24 12.87 -20.02
CA ARG A 149 5.10 12.54 -18.60
C ARG A 149 6.34 11.80 -18.11
N THR A 150 6.92 12.27 -17.01
CA THR A 150 7.98 11.56 -16.29
C THR A 150 7.40 10.38 -15.52
N LEU A 151 8.02 9.22 -15.65
CA LEU A 151 7.75 8.02 -14.86
C LEU A 151 8.90 7.80 -13.88
N THR A 152 8.57 7.44 -12.65
CA THR A 152 9.56 7.20 -11.59
C THR A 152 9.39 5.80 -11.00
N GLU A 153 10.44 5.24 -10.42
CA GLU A 153 10.40 3.92 -9.77
C GLU A 153 9.42 3.87 -8.59
N TYR A 154 9.19 5.01 -7.93
CA TYR A 154 8.27 5.15 -6.79
C TYR A 154 6.83 5.48 -7.21
N GLY A 155 6.52 5.44 -8.52
CA GLY A 155 5.16 5.52 -9.05
C GLY A 155 4.57 6.93 -9.16
N TRP A 156 5.30 7.97 -8.77
CA TRP A 156 4.85 9.36 -8.94
C TRP A 156 5.19 9.82 -10.36
N THR A 157 4.36 10.70 -10.90
CA THR A 157 4.52 11.20 -12.27
C THR A 157 4.31 12.72 -12.32
N ALA A 158 4.91 13.35 -13.31
CA ALA A 158 4.71 14.77 -13.60
C ALA A 158 4.66 14.97 -15.11
N GLU A 159 3.72 15.80 -15.58
CA GLU A 159 3.47 16.03 -16.99
C GLU A 159 3.96 17.42 -17.40
N SER A 160 4.57 17.51 -18.58
CA SER A 160 4.97 18.79 -19.17
C SER A 160 3.75 19.62 -19.60
N PRO A 161 3.92 20.93 -19.80
CA PRO A 161 2.96 21.71 -20.60
C PRO A 161 2.74 21.09 -21.98
N ARG A 162 1.58 21.36 -22.59
CA ARG A 162 1.29 20.99 -23.98
C ARG A 162 2.21 21.76 -24.92
N THR A 163 2.68 21.10 -25.98
CA THR A 163 3.44 21.76 -27.06
C THR A 163 2.58 22.74 -27.84
N ALA A 164 3.23 23.55 -28.68
CA ALA A 164 2.55 24.23 -29.77
C ALA A 164 1.85 23.22 -30.70
N GLN A 165 0.83 23.70 -31.42
CA GLN A 165 0.14 22.92 -32.44
C GLN A 165 1.11 22.54 -33.55
N VAL A 166 1.07 21.26 -33.93
CA VAL A 166 1.77 20.78 -35.12
C VAL A 166 0.97 21.17 -36.36
N VAL A 167 1.64 21.82 -37.30
CA VAL A 167 1.09 22.24 -38.59
C VAL A 167 1.98 21.77 -39.73
N CYS A 168 1.33 21.37 -40.82
CA CYS A 168 1.91 21.36 -42.16
C CYS A 168 1.61 22.71 -42.83
#